data_AF-A0A523W082-F1
#
_entry.id   AF-A0A523W082-F1
#
_cell.length_a   1.000
_cell.length_b   1.000
_cell.length_c   1.000
_cell.angle_alpha   90.00
_cell.angle_beta   90.00
_cell.angle_gamma   90.00
#
_symmetry.space_group_name_H-M   'P 1'
#
loop_
_entity.id
_entity.type
_entity.pdbx_description
1 polymer ?
#
loop_
_entity_poly.entity_id
_entity_poly.type
_entity_poly.pdbx_seq_one_letter_code
_entity_poly.pdbx_strand_id
1 'polypeptide(L)'
;LHQLGKENVKLMPDIFHMNIEDASITDSLREAGDKISYVHFADSNRWAPGQGHLNFPEIIGVLKSISYDRFVTVEMLPKPDPDSAARMAIDYLRRAIKESSSIESQ
;
A
#
# COMPACT_ATOMS: atom_id res chain seq x y z
N LEU A 1 3.78 -19.93 -0.42
CA LEU A 1 3.38 -20.13 1.00
C LEU A 1 2.84 -21.52 1.28
N HIS A 2 1.83 -22.00 0.55
CA HIS A 2 1.19 -23.30 0.83
C HIS A 2 2.18 -24.48 0.87
N GLN A 3 3.13 -24.52 -0.08
CA GLN A 3 4.16 -25.56 -0.13
C GLN A 3 5.10 -25.57 1.09
N LEU A 4 5.32 -24.41 1.73
CA LEU A 4 6.21 -24.31 2.89
C LEU A 4 5.52 -24.81 4.16
N GLY A 5 4.20 -24.66 4.28
CA GLY A 5 3.44 -25.08 5.47
C GLY A 5 3.92 -24.42 6.77
N LYS A 6 4.52 -23.22 6.69
CA LYS A 6 5.06 -22.47 7.84
C LYS A 6 4.20 -21.26 8.14
N GLU A 7 3.62 -21.22 9.34
CA GLU A 7 2.73 -20.14 9.78
C GLU A 7 3.46 -18.80 9.97
N ASN A 8 4.76 -18.83 10.27
CA ASN A 8 5.58 -17.65 10.49
C ASN A 8 6.17 -17.03 9.20
N VAL A 9 5.84 -17.58 8.03
CA VAL A 9 6.22 -17.01 6.74
C VAL A 9 5.00 -16.35 6.12
N LYS A 10 5.10 -15.04 5.88
CA LYS A 10 4.00 -14.19 5.40
C LYS A 10 4.44 -13.36 4.19
N LEU A 11 3.50 -12.71 3.53
CA LEU A 11 3.76 -11.82 2.39
C LEU A 11 4.04 -10.40 2.89
N MET A 12 4.90 -9.72 2.12
CA MET A 12 5.14 -8.28 2.18
C MET A 12 4.98 -7.70 0.77
N PRO A 13 3.77 -7.27 0.38
CA PRO A 13 3.54 -6.59 -0.88
C PRO A 13 4.28 -5.24 -0.91
N ASP A 14 4.92 -4.96 -2.04
CA ASP A 14 5.51 -3.67 -2.35
C ASP A 14 4.74 -3.04 -3.51
N ILE A 15 4.00 -1.97 -3.20
CA ILE A 15 3.09 -1.34 -4.15
C ILE A 15 3.83 -0.73 -5.34
N PHE A 16 5.08 -0.28 -5.18
CA PHE A 16 5.86 0.25 -6.29
C PHE A 16 6.19 -0.85 -7.32
N HIS A 17 6.57 -2.03 -6.85
CA HIS A 17 6.86 -3.16 -7.72
C HIS A 17 5.58 -3.78 -8.31
N MET A 18 4.51 -3.90 -7.53
CA MET A 18 3.23 -4.36 -8.04
C MET A 18 2.70 -3.45 -9.17
N ASN A 19 2.96 -2.14 -9.12
CA ASN A 19 2.62 -1.23 -10.22
C ASN A 19 3.30 -1.57 -11.55
N ILE A 20 4.44 -2.26 -11.52
CA ILE A 20 5.20 -2.63 -12.72
C ILE A 20 4.83 -4.05 -13.17
N GLU A 21 4.70 -4.97 -12.22
CA GLU A 21 4.64 -6.42 -12.51
C GLU A 21 3.22 -6.99 -12.49
N ASP A 22 2.32 -6.43 -11.68
CA ASP A 22 0.99 -6.98 -11.49
C ASP A 22 0.01 -6.40 -12.51
N ALA A 23 -0.84 -7.25 -13.09
CA ALA A 23 -1.92 -6.79 -13.97
C ALA A 23 -2.96 -5.93 -13.22
N SER A 24 -3.15 -6.20 -11.93
CA SER A 24 -4.07 -5.47 -11.05
C SER A 24 -3.57 -5.54 -9.61
N ILE A 25 -3.07 -4.42 -9.08
CA ILE A 25 -2.59 -4.32 -7.70
C ILE A 25 -3.71 -4.72 -6.72
N THR A 26 -4.92 -4.25 -6.98
CA THR A 26 -6.06 -4.43 -6.08
C THR A 26 -6.50 -5.90 -6.03
N ASP A 27 -6.53 -6.60 -7.17
CA ASP A 27 -6.89 -8.03 -7.19
C ASP A 27 -5.82 -8.89 -6.53
N SER A 28 -4.53 -8.61 -6.78
CA SER A 28 -3.42 -9.29 -6.10
C SER A 28 -3.48 -9.14 -4.58
N LEU A 29 -3.83 -7.95 -4.07
CA LEU A 29 -4.02 -7.73 -2.64
C LEU A 29 -5.20 -8.53 -2.07
N ARG A 30 -6.32 -8.62 -2.80
CA ARG A 30 -7.47 -9.45 -2.40
C ARG A 30 -7.13 -10.93 -2.35
N GLU A 31 -6.39 -11.43 -3.35
CA GLU A 31 -5.95 -12.83 -3.40
C GLU A 31 -4.99 -13.16 -2.25
N ALA A 32 -4.07 -12.24 -1.95
CA ALA A 32 -3.12 -12.39 -0.86
C ALA A 32 -3.85 -12.41 0.51
N GLY A 33 -4.77 -11.48 0.73
CA GLY A 33 -5.66 -11.46 1.91
C GLY A 33 -4.92 -11.50 3.25
N ASP A 34 -5.32 -12.44 4.10
CA ASP A 34 -4.78 -12.68 5.45
C ASP A 34 -3.31 -13.12 5.49
N LYS A 35 -2.71 -13.42 4.33
CA LYS A 35 -1.30 -13.79 4.20
C LYS A 35 -0.39 -12.57 4.27
N ILE A 36 -0.93 -11.37 4.12
CA ILE A 36 -0.18 -10.12 4.18
C ILE A 36 0.16 -9.79 5.64
N SER A 37 1.43 -9.57 5.92
CA SER A 37 1.91 -9.15 7.25
C SER A 37 2.32 -7.69 7.31
N TYR A 38 2.82 -7.15 6.22
CA TYR A 38 3.45 -5.84 6.14
C TYR A 38 3.32 -5.30 4.72
N VAL A 39 3.22 -3.98 4.52
CA VAL A 39 3.08 -3.41 3.17
C VAL A 39 4.02 -2.23 3.00
N HIS A 40 4.71 -2.18 1.86
CA HIS A 40 5.52 -1.03 1.45
C HIS A 40 4.76 -0.15 0.47
N PHE A 41 4.70 1.14 0.79
CA PHE A 41 4.14 2.17 -0.07
C PHE A 41 5.27 3.02 -0.65
N ALA A 42 5.23 3.22 -1.96
CA ALA A 42 5.86 4.32 -2.65
C ALA A 42 4.97 4.64 -3.85
N ASP A 43 4.98 5.88 -4.34
CA ASP A 43 4.23 6.17 -5.56
C ASP A 43 4.92 5.56 -6.80
N SER A 44 4.27 5.59 -7.97
CA SER A 44 4.75 4.95 -9.20
C SER A 44 6.11 5.45 -9.69
N ASN A 45 6.56 6.62 -9.22
CA ASN A 45 7.87 7.21 -9.49
C ASN A 45 8.87 7.04 -8.32
N ARG A 46 8.52 6.22 -7.32
CA ARG A 46 9.26 5.97 -6.07
C ARG A 46 9.39 7.20 -5.17
N TRP A 47 8.55 8.22 -5.36
CA TRP A 47 8.49 9.38 -4.47
C TRP A 47 7.41 9.19 -3.40
N ALA A 48 7.22 10.20 -2.55
CA ALA A 48 6.16 10.22 -1.56
C ALA A 48 4.79 9.92 -2.21
N PRO A 49 3.92 9.09 -1.57
CA PRO A 49 2.54 8.89 -2.00
C PRO A 49 1.81 10.20 -2.33
N GLY A 50 1.11 10.22 -3.45
CA GLY A 50 0.43 11.40 -3.99
C GLY A 50 1.29 12.27 -4.90
N GLN A 51 2.45 11.79 -5.33
CA GLN A 51 3.36 12.48 -6.26
C GLN A 51 3.51 11.77 -7.59
N GLY A 52 2.84 10.63 -7.77
CA GLY A 52 2.75 9.88 -9.01
C GLY A 52 1.28 9.68 -9.41
N HIS A 53 0.96 8.50 -9.93
CA HIS A 53 -0.36 8.19 -10.46
C HIS A 53 -1.09 7.07 -9.73
N LEU A 54 -0.51 6.52 -8.65
CA LEU A 54 -1.16 5.44 -7.92
C LEU A 54 -2.40 5.92 -7.15
N ASN A 55 -3.46 5.12 -7.23
CA ASN A 55 -4.71 5.38 -6.52
C ASN A 55 -4.67 4.81 -5.09
N PHE A 56 -4.00 5.52 -4.18
CA PHE A 56 -3.91 5.08 -2.78
C PHE A 56 -5.25 4.97 -2.06
N PRO A 57 -6.25 5.85 -2.24
CA PRO A 57 -7.57 5.65 -1.64
C PRO A 57 -8.17 4.29 -1.98
N GLU A 58 -8.08 3.86 -3.24
CA GLU A 58 -8.55 2.54 -3.67
C GLU A 58 -7.73 1.40 -3.06
N ILE A 59 -6.40 1.47 -3.10
CA ILE A 59 -5.50 0.46 -2.50
C ILE A 59 -5.78 0.31 -1.00
N ILE A 60 -5.94 1.42 -0.27
CA ILE A 60 -6.28 1.43 1.15
C ILE A 60 -7.68 0.85 1.38
N GLY A 61 -8.64 1.16 0.52
CA GLY A 61 -9.97 0.54 0.56
C GLY A 61 -9.90 -0.98 0.43
N VAL A 62 -9.05 -1.50 -0.46
CA VAL A 62 -8.83 -2.95 -0.57
C VAL A 62 -8.22 -3.53 0.69
N LEU A 63 -7.17 -2.91 1.24
CA LEU A 63 -6.55 -3.35 2.49
C LEU A 63 -7.59 -3.40 3.63
N LYS A 64 -8.46 -2.39 3.73
CA LYS A 64 -9.58 -2.41 4.69
C LYS A 64 -10.57 -3.55 4.41
N SER A 65 -10.95 -3.78 3.15
CA SER A 65 -11.90 -4.84 2.78
C SER A 65 -11.41 -6.25 3.13
N ILE A 66 -10.10 -6.48 3.11
CA ILE A 66 -9.48 -7.74 3.55
C ILE A 66 -9.16 -7.77 5.05
N SER A 67 -9.70 -6.82 5.83
CA SER A 67 -9.49 -6.67 7.27
C SER A 67 -8.01 -6.53 7.67
N TYR A 68 -7.20 -5.87 6.84
CA TYR A 68 -5.79 -5.60 7.16
C TYR A 68 -5.68 -4.53 8.25
N ASP A 69 -5.12 -4.89 9.40
CA ASP A 69 -4.99 -4.06 10.60
C ASP A 69 -3.53 -3.87 11.07
N ARG A 70 -2.56 -4.12 10.17
CA ARG A 70 -1.12 -4.11 10.47
C ARG A 70 -0.43 -2.88 9.88
N PHE A 71 0.91 -2.90 9.87
CA PHE A 71 1.74 -1.74 9.55
C PHE A 71 1.97 -1.54 8.05
N VAL A 72 1.80 -0.30 7.62
CA VAL A 72 2.30 0.20 6.34
C VAL A 72 3.54 1.04 6.59
N THR A 73 4.57 0.83 5.77
CA THR A 73 5.78 1.67 5.73
C THR A 73 5.91 2.33 4.39
N VAL A 74 6.48 3.53 4.38
CA VAL A 74 6.68 4.28 3.15
C VAL A 74 8.15 4.21 2.73
N GLU A 75 8.43 3.49 1.65
CA GLU A 75 9.76 3.30 1.06
C GLU A 75 9.94 4.24 -0.13
N MET A 76 10.31 5.50 0.14
CA MET A 76 10.41 6.54 -0.89
C MET A 76 11.83 7.09 -1.03
N LEU A 77 12.11 7.69 -2.19
CA LEU A 77 13.27 8.54 -2.39
C LEU A 77 13.13 9.83 -1.54
N PRO A 78 14.19 10.29 -0.86
CA PRO A 78 14.15 11.49 -0.01
C PRO A 78 14.20 12.75 -0.88
N LYS A 79 13.10 13.05 -1.58
CA LYS A 79 12.96 14.19 -2.49
C LYS A 79 11.88 15.14 -1.99
N PRO A 80 12.15 16.45 -1.84
CA PRO A 80 13.46 17.11 -2.04
C PRO A 80 14.49 16.80 -0.95
N ASP A 81 14.05 16.45 0.25
CA ASP A 81 14.85 16.03 1.40
C ASP A 81 14.05 15.02 2.25
N PRO A 82 14.67 14.28 3.20
CA PRO A 82 13.99 13.23 3.96
C PRO A 82 12.78 13.73 4.76
N ASP A 83 12.88 14.89 5.42
CA ASP A 83 11.85 15.38 6.34
C ASP A 83 10.64 15.91 5.55
N SER A 84 10.90 16.64 4.46
CA SER A 84 9.86 17.10 3.55
C SER A 84 9.14 15.93 2.89
N ALA A 85 9.88 14.93 2.40
CA ALA A 85 9.31 13.75 1.76
C ALA A 85 8.42 12.96 2.73
N ALA A 86 8.89 12.72 3.95
CA ALA A 86 8.12 12.07 5.00
C ALA A 86 6.83 12.84 5.36
N ARG A 87 6.91 14.18 5.44
CA ARG A 87 5.74 15.04 5.69
C ARG A 87 4.72 14.98 4.56
N MET A 88 5.17 15.08 3.31
CA MET A 88 4.30 14.96 2.13
C MET A 88 3.54 13.63 2.13
N ALA A 89 4.24 12.53 2.41
CA ALA A 89 3.66 11.21 2.46
C ALA A 89 2.59 11.08 3.56
N ILE A 90 2.89 11.48 4.80
CA ILE A 90 1.93 11.31 5.89
C ILE A 90 0.70 12.21 5.73
N ASP A 91 0.87 13.43 5.20
CA ASP A 91 -0.23 14.36 4.96
C ASP A 91 -1.14 13.88 3.82
N TYR A 92 -0.58 13.26 2.79
CA TYR A 92 -1.36 12.63 1.74
C TYR A 92 -2.08 11.37 2.26
N LEU A 93 -1.38 10.44 2.90
CA LEU A 93 -1.95 9.17 3.36
C LEU A 93 -3.08 9.38 4.38
N ARG A 94 -2.95 10.34 5.29
CA ARG A 94 -4.04 10.68 6.23
C ARG A 94 -5.32 11.15 5.55
N ARG A 95 -5.21 11.83 4.41
CA ARG A 95 -6.37 12.22 3.60
C ARG A 95 -6.94 11.03 2.84
N ALA A 96 -6.07 10.26 2.18
CA ALA A 96 -6.46 9.06 1.44
C ALA A 96 -7.19 8.03 2.33
N ILE A 97 -6.76 7.83 3.59
CA ILE A 97 -7.43 6.95 4.56
C ILE A 97 -8.87 7.41 4.87
N LYS A 98 -9.11 8.73 4.91
CA LYS A 98 -10.45 9.29 5.15
C LYS A 98 -11.32 9.12 3.91
N GLU A 99 -10.77 9.37 2.73
CA GLU A 99 -11.45 9.23 1.44
C GLU A 99 -11.85 7.78 1.16
N SER A 100 -10.99 6.82 1.52
CA SER A 100 -11.28 5.40 1.30
C SER A 100 -12.48 4.89 2.10
N SER A 101 -12.78 5.48 3.26
CA SER A 101 -13.97 5.13 4.05
C SER A 101 -15.28 5.58 3.40
N SER A 102 -15.23 6.53 2.46
CA SER A 102 -16.42 6.99 1.71
C SER A 102 -16.75 6.08 0.53
N ILE A 103 -15.82 5.23 0.09
CA ILE A 103 -15.99 4.32 -1.04
C ILE A 103 -16.72 3.02 -0.63
N GLU A 104 -16.60 2.60 0.63
CA GLU A 104 -17.34 1.43 1.19
C GLU A 104 -18.85 1.68 1.35
N SER A 105 -19.33 2.91 1.12
CA SER A 105 -20.75 3.30 1.29
C SER A 105 -21.58 3.19 -0.01
N GLN A 106 -21.01 2.61 -1.08
CA GLN A 106 -21.66 2.38 -2.37
C GLN A 106 -21.54 0.91 -2.77
#